data_AF-A0A973SE88-F1
#
_entry.id   AF-A0A973SE88-F1
#
_cell.length_a   1.000
_cell.length_b   1.000
_cell.length_c   1.000
_cell.angle_alpha   90.00
_cell.angle_beta   90.00
_cell.angle_gamma   90.00
#
_symmetry.space_group_name_H-M   'P 1'
#
loop_
_entity.id
_entity.type
_entity.pdbx_description
1 polymer ?
#
loop_
_entity_poly.entity_id
_entity_poly.type
_entity_poly.pdbx_seq_one_letter_code
_entity_poly.pdbx_strand_id
1 'polypeptide(L)'
;MPSTRSVKWAIAALLLSSGSGAAAAQARAPLFDSTRLNIGLNCRWERRCIDSQTRAMNRALAYVRSKHPPQARIHLCNRNAARGRFRVDWIGFDNCIRKGGRR
;
A
#
# COMPACT_ATOMS: atom_id res chain seq x y z
N MET A 1 -39.99 -7.51 -44.10
CA MET A 1 -38.96 -6.44 -44.10
C MET A 1 -39.09 -5.63 -42.81
N PRO A 2 -38.13 -5.71 -41.88
CA PRO A 2 -38.20 -4.95 -40.63
C PRO A 2 -38.02 -3.45 -40.90
N SER A 3 -38.91 -2.64 -40.31
CA SER A 3 -38.97 -1.19 -40.48
C SER A 3 -37.72 -0.51 -39.92
N THR A 4 -37.11 0.35 -40.75
CA THR A 4 -35.84 1.07 -40.48
C THR A 4 -35.88 2.03 -39.29
N ARG A 5 -37.08 2.32 -38.73
CA ARG A 5 -37.24 3.17 -37.54
C ARG A 5 -36.93 2.45 -36.23
N SER A 6 -37.17 1.15 -36.14
CA SER A 6 -36.98 0.37 -34.90
C SER A 6 -35.52 0.05 -34.60
N VAL A 7 -34.65 0.06 -35.62
CA VAL A 7 -33.21 -0.22 -35.47
C VAL A 7 -32.46 0.94 -34.80
N LYS A 8 -32.90 2.18 -35.03
CA LYS A 8 -32.23 3.38 -34.47
C LYS A 8 -32.36 3.48 -32.94
N TRP A 9 -33.46 2.98 -32.38
CA TRP A 9 -33.69 3.00 -30.94
C TRP A 9 -32.95 1.89 -30.20
N ALA A 10 -32.71 0.74 -30.85
CA ALA A 10 -31.93 -0.36 -30.27
C ALA A 10 -30.46 0.02 -30.04
N ILE A 11 -29.88 0.85 -30.92
CA ILE A 11 -28.49 1.32 -30.80
C ILE A 11 -28.34 2.37 -29.69
N ALA A 12 -29.34 3.24 -29.52
CA ALA A 12 -29.34 4.22 -28.43
C ALA A 12 -29.42 3.56 -27.05
N ALA A 13 -30.16 2.44 -26.92
CA ALA A 13 -30.26 1.71 -25.66
C ALA A 13 -28.96 0.98 -25.29
N LEU A 14 -28.16 0.51 -26.27
CA LEU A 14 -26.92 -0.23 -26.00
C LEU A 14 -25.77 0.66 -25.50
N LEU A 15 -25.78 1.96 -25.86
CA LEU A 15 -24.71 2.91 -25.48
C LEU A 15 -24.86 3.46 -24.05
N LEU A 16 -26.03 3.34 -23.42
CA LEU A 16 -26.25 3.80 -22.04
C LEU A 16 -25.88 2.75 -20.96
N SER A 17 -25.56 1.52 -21.34
CA SER A 17 -25.28 0.41 -20.41
C SER A 17 -23.80 0.26 -19.99
N SER A 18 -22.90 1.12 -20.47
CA SER A 18 -21.45 0.96 -20.28
C SER A 18 -20.86 1.72 -19.07
N GLY A 19 -21.71 2.33 -18.24
CA GLY A 19 -21.30 3.14 -17.09
C GLY A 19 -21.13 2.34 -15.80
N SER A 20 -20.14 1.46 -15.72
CA SER A 20 -19.69 0.89 -14.43
C SER A 20 -18.17 1.00 -14.30
N GLY A 21 -17.69 2.24 -14.45
CA GLY A 21 -16.40 2.60 -13.89
C GLY A 21 -16.54 2.65 -12.37
N ALA A 22 -16.32 1.51 -11.70
CA ALA A 22 -16.11 1.50 -10.26
C ALA A 22 -14.93 2.43 -9.98
N ALA A 23 -15.21 3.66 -9.54
CA ALA A 23 -14.21 4.55 -9.02
C ALA A 23 -13.53 3.78 -7.88
N ALA A 24 -12.30 3.34 -8.12
CA ALA A 24 -11.51 2.68 -7.10
C ALA A 24 -11.47 3.65 -5.92
N ALA A 25 -12.16 3.30 -4.84
CA ALA A 25 -12.19 4.11 -3.63
C ALA A 25 -10.73 4.44 -3.29
N GLN A 26 -10.36 5.69 -3.51
CA GLN A 26 -9.07 6.21 -3.09
C GLN A 26 -9.13 6.11 -1.58
N ALA A 27 -8.39 5.16 -1.01
CA ALA A 27 -8.31 4.99 0.43
C ALA A 27 -7.94 6.36 1.01
N ARG A 28 -8.89 6.99 1.71
CA ARG A 28 -8.66 8.26 2.40
C ARG A 28 -7.39 8.09 3.22
N ALA A 29 -6.41 8.97 3.00
CA ALA A 29 -5.17 8.95 3.74
C ALA A 29 -5.49 8.87 5.24
N PRO A 30 -4.98 7.86 5.98
CA PRO A 30 -5.26 7.74 7.41
C PRO A 30 -4.51 8.85 8.15
N LEU A 31 -5.13 10.02 8.27
CA LEU A 31 -4.52 11.22 8.85
C LEU A 31 -4.20 11.05 10.35
N PHE A 32 -4.88 10.13 11.04
CA PHE A 32 -4.65 9.84 12.46
C PHE A 32 -3.52 8.83 12.72
N ASP A 33 -3.08 8.10 11.70
CA ASP A 33 -2.00 7.12 11.83
C ASP A 33 -0.77 7.64 11.08
N SER A 34 0.10 8.33 11.83
CA SER A 34 1.33 8.90 11.28
C SER A 34 2.23 7.85 10.62
N THR A 35 2.16 6.59 11.05
CA THR A 35 2.97 5.50 10.48
C THR A 35 2.40 5.07 9.14
N ARG A 36 1.09 4.83 9.05
CA ARG A 36 0.42 4.51 7.78
C ARG A 36 0.44 5.68 6.79
N LEU A 37 0.36 6.92 7.27
CA LEU A 37 0.55 8.11 6.44
C LEU A 37 1.94 8.09 5.80
N ASN A 38 2.98 7.75 6.56
CA ASN A 38 4.34 7.64 6.02
C ASN A 38 4.51 6.51 5.03
N ILE A 39 3.91 5.35 5.30
CA ILE A 39 3.85 4.25 4.33
C ILE A 39 3.19 4.74 3.03
N GLY A 40 2.06 5.44 3.13
CA GLY A 40 1.35 6.01 1.98
C GLY A 40 2.21 7.00 1.18
N LEU A 41 2.89 7.93 1.86
CA LEU A 41 3.79 8.90 1.25
C LEU A 41 5.00 8.23 0.57
N ASN A 42 5.65 7.28 1.24
CA ASN A 42 6.78 6.50 0.69
C ASN A 42 6.39 5.72 -0.55
N CYS A 43 5.18 5.18 -0.54
CA CYS A 43 4.65 4.36 -1.62
C CYS A 43 3.94 5.17 -2.71
N ARG A 44 3.91 6.51 -2.62
CA ARG A 44 3.14 7.37 -3.55
C ARG A 44 1.69 6.88 -3.72
N TRP A 45 1.11 6.36 -2.65
CA TRP A 45 -0.22 5.76 -2.61
C TRP A 45 -0.44 4.53 -3.52
N GLU A 46 0.64 3.88 -3.98
CA GLU A 46 0.55 2.63 -4.71
C GLU A 46 0.17 1.47 -3.79
N ARG A 47 -0.95 0.80 -4.08
CA ARG A 47 -1.53 -0.27 -3.24
C ARG A 47 -0.54 -1.40 -2.95
N ARG A 48 0.16 -1.92 -3.97
CA ARG A 48 1.11 -3.04 -3.81
C ARG A 48 2.28 -2.69 -2.90
N CYS A 49 2.79 -1.47 -3.01
CA CYS A 49 3.84 -0.98 -2.12
C CYS A 49 3.31 -0.84 -0.68
N ILE A 50 2.14 -0.24 -0.49
CA ILE A 50 1.51 -0.07 0.84
C ILE A 50 1.30 -1.42 1.51
N ASP A 51 0.77 -2.41 0.79
CA ASP A 51 0.53 -3.75 1.34
C ASP A 51 1.83 -4.42 1.76
N SER A 52 2.88 -4.27 0.95
CA SER A 52 4.18 -4.86 1.22
C SER A 52 4.87 -4.22 2.43
N GLN A 53 4.83 -2.88 2.53
CA GLN A 53 5.34 -2.16 3.69
C GLN A 53 4.53 -2.46 4.95
N THR A 54 3.21 -2.51 4.87
CA THR A 54 2.32 -2.83 6.01
C THR A 54 2.56 -4.24 6.52
N ARG A 55 2.71 -5.23 5.62
CA ARG A 55 3.05 -6.60 6.00
C ARG A 55 4.43 -6.68 6.67
N ALA A 56 5.43 -5.98 6.13
CA ALA A 56 6.75 -5.95 6.73
C ALA A 56 6.75 -5.29 8.11
N MET A 57 6.03 -4.18 8.28
CA MET A 57 5.81 -3.52 9.56
C MET A 57 5.22 -4.48 10.59
N ASN A 58 4.12 -5.14 10.25
CA ASN A 58 3.43 -6.06 11.16
C ASN A 58 4.35 -7.24 11.57
N ARG A 59 5.11 -7.81 10.64
CA ARG A 59 6.08 -8.87 10.93
C ARG A 59 7.20 -8.40 11.84
N ALA A 60 7.74 -7.20 11.60
CA ALA A 60 8.79 -6.63 12.41
C ALA A 60 8.32 -6.36 13.84
N LEU A 61 7.12 -5.77 14.00
CA LEU A 61 6.52 -5.52 15.31
C LEU A 61 6.23 -6.83 16.07
N ALA A 62 5.70 -7.84 15.38
CA ALA A 62 5.49 -9.16 15.96
C ALA A 62 6.81 -9.82 16.40
N TYR A 63 7.87 -9.67 15.61
CA TYR A 63 9.20 -10.16 15.96
C TYR A 63 9.76 -9.46 17.20
N VAL A 64 9.66 -8.13 17.28
CA VAL A 64 10.13 -7.35 18.44
C VAL A 64 9.39 -7.79 19.72
N ARG A 65 8.06 -7.94 19.65
CA ARG A 65 7.23 -8.38 20.78
C ARG A 65 7.52 -9.81 21.24
N SER A 66 7.88 -10.70 20.32
CA SER A 66 8.08 -12.12 20.65
C SER A 66 9.51 -12.47 21.01
N LYS A 67 10.50 -11.85 20.34
CA LYS A 67 11.91 -12.21 20.47
C LYS A 67 12.72 -11.24 21.32
N HIS A 68 12.16 -10.07 21.66
CA HIS A 68 12.82 -9.06 22.49
C HIS A 68 14.28 -8.80 22.07
N PRO A 69 14.53 -8.47 20.78
CA PRO A 69 15.88 -8.26 20.30
C PRO A 69 16.56 -7.11 21.07
N PRO A 70 17.89 -7.14 21.23
CA PRO A 70 18.61 -6.08 21.93
C PRO A 70 18.29 -4.70 21.38
N GLN A 71 18.10 -3.71 22.25
CA GLN A 71 17.76 -2.34 21.84
C GLN A 71 18.77 -1.77 20.83
N ALA A 72 20.06 -2.05 21.02
CA ALA A 72 21.12 -1.65 20.08
C ALA A 72 20.84 -2.11 18.63
N ARG A 73 20.29 -3.32 18.46
CA ARG A 73 19.91 -3.87 17.15
C ARG A 73 18.70 -3.13 16.57
N ILE A 74 17.69 -2.83 17.40
CA ILE A 74 16.51 -2.05 17.00
C ILE A 74 16.96 -0.67 16.50
N HIS A 75 17.82 0.03 17.25
CA HIS A 75 18.32 1.35 16.88
C HIS A 75 19.16 1.32 15.59
N LEU A 76 20.04 0.33 15.43
CA LEU A 76 20.81 0.15 14.20
C LEU A 76 19.89 -0.05 12.99
N CYS A 77 18.93 -0.96 13.08
CA CYS A 77 18.00 -1.24 12.00
C CYS A 77 17.10 -0.04 11.69
N ASN A 78 16.66 0.71 12.71
CA ASN A 78 15.86 1.92 12.52
C ASN A 78 16.67 2.99 11.76
N ARG A 79 17.94 3.21 12.14
CA ARG A 79 18.84 4.14 11.42
C ARG A 79 19.05 3.71 9.96
N ASN A 80 19.20 2.41 9.70
CA ASN A 80 19.36 1.90 8.34
C ASN A 80 18.10 2.10 7.50
N ALA A 81 16.93 1.83 8.08
CA ALA A 81 15.63 2.00 7.43
C ALA A 81 15.26 3.47 7.21
N ALA A 82 15.81 4.39 8.01
CA ALA A 82 15.58 5.82 7.92
C ALA A 82 16.44 6.54 6.87
N ARG A 83 17.40 5.87 6.18
CA ARG A 83 18.27 6.52 5.17
C ARG A 83 17.55 6.95 3.87
N GLY A 84 16.26 6.67 3.71
CA GLY A 84 15.47 7.10 2.56
C GLY A 84 14.96 8.55 2.68
N ARG A 85 14.68 9.20 1.54
CA ARG A 85 14.13 10.58 1.48
C ARG A 85 12.80 10.76 2.21
N PHE A 86 12.02 9.69 2.33
CA PHE A 86 10.74 9.64 3.04
C PHE A 86 10.75 8.37 3.90
N ARG A 87 10.11 8.45 5.08
CA ARG A 87 10.39 7.74 6.35
C ARG A 87 10.55 6.20 6.31
N VAL A 88 10.83 5.60 7.47
CA VAL A 88 11.17 4.17 7.70
C VAL A 88 10.73 3.20 6.58
N ASP A 89 11.71 2.62 5.89
CA ASP A 89 11.49 1.46 5.03
C ASP A 89 11.29 0.20 5.88
N TRP A 90 10.03 -0.21 6.04
CA TRP A 90 9.66 -1.36 6.85
C TRP A 90 10.18 -2.69 6.30
N ILE A 91 10.33 -2.82 4.98
CA ILE A 91 10.93 -4.01 4.35
C ILE A 91 12.40 -4.13 4.78
N GLY A 92 13.17 -3.04 4.65
CA GLY A 92 14.55 -2.99 5.11
C GLY A 92 14.69 -3.23 6.61
N PHE A 93 13.79 -2.64 7.41
CA PHE A 93 13.76 -2.85 8.86
C PHE A 93 13.48 -4.31 9.24
N ASP A 94 12.45 -4.92 8.67
CA ASP A 94 12.06 -6.32 8.89
C ASP A 94 13.22 -7.29 8.53
N ASN A 95 13.87 -7.05 7.39
CA ASN A 95 15.04 -7.83 7.00
C ASN A 95 16.22 -7.66 7.97
N CYS A 96 16.55 -6.43 8.37
CA CYS A 96 17.64 -6.18 9.31
C CYS A 96 17.38 -6.81 10.68
N ILE A 97 16.18 -6.64 11.23
CA ILE A 97 15.90 -7.08 12.60
C ILE A 97 15.78 -8.60 12.72
N ARG A 98 15.37 -9.29 11.65
CA ARG A 98 15.25 -10.75 11.62
C ARG A 98 16.53 -11.45 11.18
N LYS A 99 17.15 -10.96 10.10
CA LYS A 99 18.27 -11.67 9.42
C LYS A 99 19.64 -11.09 9.76
N GLY A 100 19.71 -9.90 10.35
CA GLY A 100 20.98 -9.26 10.75
C GLY A 100 21.72 -8.56 9.61
N GLY A 101 21.16 -8.57 8.39
CA GLY A 101 21.76 -7.93 7.22
C GLY A 101 21.54 -6.41 7.20
N ARG A 102 22.61 -5.68 6.91
CA ARG A 102 22.51 -4.43 6.14
C ARG A 102 21.92 -4.79 4.76
N ARG A 103 21.17 -3.86 4.17
CA ARG A 103 20.71 -4.00 2.77
C ARG A 103 21.86 -4.39 1.86
#